data_AF-A0A6M0IML6-F1
#
_entry.id   AF-A0A6M0IML6-F1
#
_cell.length_a   1.000
_cell.length_b   1.000
_cell.length_c   1.000
_cell.angle_alpha   90.00
_cell.angle_beta   90.00
_cell.angle_gamma   90.00
#
_symmetry.space_group_name_H-M   'P 1'
#
loop_
_entity.id
_entity.type
_entity.pdbx_description
1 polymer ?
#
loop_
_entity_poly.entity_id
_entity_poly.type
_entity_poly.pdbx_seq_one_letter_code
_entity_poly.pdbx_strand_id
1 'polypeptide(L)' 'MEYVMKATVKNISCLWFGADTPIRSYKIKLNPDLWATCQRVNREFIPPSGARALSQYRKSDMTLFAKTVQQQFTQGK' A
#
# COMPACT_ATOMS: atom_id res chain seq x y z
N MET A 1 -17.05 4.84 -15.47
CA MET A 1 -15.59 4.78 -15.61
C MET A 1 -15.03 4.21 -14.33
N GLU A 2 -14.66 2.93 -14.32
CA GLU A 2 -13.94 2.34 -13.20
C GLU A 2 -12.50 2.87 -13.21
N TYR A 3 -12.16 3.72 -12.24
CA TYR A 3 -10.79 4.20 -12.10
C TYR A 3 -9.95 3.10 -11.45
N VAL A 4 -9.39 2.21 -12.27
CA VAL A 4 -8.38 1.25 -11.84
C VAL A 4 -7.08 2.02 -11.64
N MET A 5 -6.67 2.17 -10.40
CA MET A 5 -5.49 2.92 -10.01
C MET A 5 -4.24 2.14 -10.41
N LYS A 6 -3.33 2.78 -11.16
CA LYS A 6 -2.02 2.17 -11.43
C LYS A 6 -1.31 1.91 -10.09
N ALA A 7 -0.86 0.68 -9.88
CA ALA A 7 -0.11 0.25 -8.69
C ALA A 7 1.33 0.80 -8.70
N THR A 8 1.46 2.12 -8.69
CA THR A 8 2.76 2.80 -8.53
C THR A 8 3.09 2.96 -7.06
N VAL A 9 4.37 3.05 -6.72
CA VAL A 9 4.85 3.26 -5.35
C VAL A 9 4.12 4.42 -4.67
N LYS A 10 4.03 5.59 -5.33
CA LYS A 10 3.33 6.78 -4.81
C LYS A 10 1.85 6.48 -4.52
N ASN A 11 1.19 5.82 -5.45
CA ASN A 11 -0.23 5.49 -5.34
C ASN A 11 -0.49 4.51 -4.19
N ILE A 12 0.33 3.45 -4.08
CA ILE A 12 0.27 2.48 -2.98
C ILE A 12 0.53 3.17 -1.64
N SER A 13 1.56 4.01 -1.56
CA SER A 13 1.87 4.74 -0.32
C SER A 13 0.71 5.65 0.10
N CYS A 14 0.10 6.39 -0.83
CA CYS A 14 -1.09 7.21 -0.53
C CYS A 14 -2.31 6.36 -0.14
N LEU A 15 -2.49 5.17 -0.73
CA LEU A 15 -3.60 4.28 -0.41
C LEU A 15 -3.44 3.66 0.98
N TRP A 16 -2.22 3.25 1.35
CA TRP A 16 -1.96 2.53 2.60
C TRP A 16 -1.66 3.44 3.80
N PHE A 17 -0.82 4.46 3.61
CA PHE A 17 -0.38 5.37 4.67
C PHE A 17 -1.12 6.72 4.66
N GLY A 18 -2.00 6.96 3.69
CA GLY A 18 -2.79 8.19 3.62
C GLY A 18 -3.80 8.31 4.76
N ALA A 19 -4.25 9.54 5.03
CA ALA A 19 -5.29 9.80 6.02
C ALA A 19 -6.60 9.07 5.66
N ASP A 20 -7.35 8.66 6.69
CA ASP A 20 -8.68 8.10 6.52
C ASP A 20 -9.63 9.20 6.02
N THR A 21 -9.92 9.18 4.73
CA THR A 21 -10.75 10.17 4.06
C THR A 21 -11.76 9.44 3.18
N PRO A 22 -12.95 10.02 2.93
CA PRO A 22 -13.94 9.41 2.04
C PRO A 22 -13.38 9.07 0.66
N ILE A 23 -12.46 9.90 0.15
CA ILE A 23 -11.75 9.68 -1.12
C ILE A 23 -10.86 8.44 -1.05
N ARG A 24 -10.18 8.20 0.07
CA ARG A 24 -9.37 6.99 0.28
C ARG A 24 -10.25 5.74 0.33
N SER A 25 -11.34 5.77 1.11
CA SER A 25 -12.28 4.65 1.20
C SER A 25 -12.91 4.32 -0.16
N TYR A 26 -13.20 5.34 -0.97
CA TYR A 26 -13.63 5.16 -2.36
C TYR A 26 -12.56 4.49 -3.22
N LYS A 27 -11.30 4.92 -3.14
CA LYS A 27 -10.18 4.27 -3.86
C LYS A 27 -9.96 2.82 -3.44
N ILE A 28 -10.13 2.50 -2.16
CA ILE A 28 -10.06 1.13 -1.65
C ILE A 28 -11.16 0.27 -2.29
N LYS A 29 -12.41 0.76 -2.30
CA LYS A 29 -13.55 0.07 -2.93
C LYS A 29 -13.33 -0.20 -4.41
N LEU A 30 -12.69 0.72 -5.13
CA LEU A 30 -12.38 0.55 -6.55
C LEU A 30 -11.17 -0.35 -6.83
N ASN A 31 -10.31 -0.61 -5.84
CA ASN A 31 -9.07 -1.36 -6.01
C ASN A 31 -8.92 -2.46 -4.94
N PRO A 32 -9.89 -3.38 -4.83
CA PRO A 32 -9.92 -4.39 -3.77
C PRO A 32 -8.69 -5.32 -3.81
N ASP A 33 -8.22 -5.72 -4.99
CA ASP A 33 -7.04 -6.60 -5.13
C ASP A 33 -5.75 -5.92 -4.66
N LEU A 34 -5.60 -4.62 -4.97
CA LEU A 34 -4.45 -3.85 -4.52
C LEU A 34 -4.49 -3.70 -2.99
N TRP A 35 -5.67 -3.44 -2.43
CA TRP A 35 -5.86 -3.36 -0.99
C TRP A 35 -5.54 -4.68 -0.28
N ALA A 36 -6.05 -5.80 -0.82
CA ALA A 36 -5.76 -7.13 -0.30
C ALA A 36 -4.25 -7.45 -0.33
N THR A 37 -3.56 -7.02 -1.39
CA THR A 37 -2.09 -7.18 -1.49
C THR A 37 -1.38 -6.34 -0.43
N CYS A 38 -1.79 -5.09 -0.20
CA CYS A 38 -1.25 -4.29 0.90
C CYS A 38 -1.45 -4.97 2.26
N GLN A 39 -2.64 -5.52 2.51
CA GLN A 39 -2.94 -6.23 3.76
C GLN A 39 -2.07 -7.48 3.95
N ARG A 40 -1.83 -8.26 2.87
CA ARG A 40 -0.92 -9.41 2.89
C ARG A 40 0.50 -8.98 3.21
N VAL A 41 1.05 -8.04 2.43
CA VAL A 41 2.42 -7.55 2.63
C VAL A 41 2.59 -7.00 4.04
N ASN A 42 1.62 -6.28 4.60
CA ASN A 42 1.71 -5.75 5.95
C ASN A 42 1.85 -6.82 7.05
N ARG A 43 1.38 -8.05 6.82
CA ARG A 43 1.54 -9.15 7.78
C ARG A 43 2.96 -9.73 7.76
N GLU A 44 3.63 -9.67 6.62
CA GLU A 44 4.94 -10.30 6.39
C GLU A 44 6.09 -9.28 6.36
N PHE A 45 5.78 -8.00 6.20
CA PHE A 45 6.75 -6.94 6.02
C PHE A 45 7.43 -6.55 7.33
N ILE A 46 8.75 -6.71 7.35
CA ILE A 46 9.61 -6.27 8.45
C ILE A 46 10.27 -4.96 8.02
N PRO A 47 9.89 -3.81 8.62
CA PRO A 47 10.51 -2.53 8.27
C PRO A 47 11.99 -2.51 8.70
N PRO A 48 12.92 -2.04 7.85
CA PRO A 48 14.35 -1.99 8.17
C PRO A 48 14.67 -1.03 9.32
N SER A 49 13.78 -0.06 9.60
CA SER A 49 13.90 0.82 10.76
C SER A 49 13.55 0.17 12.11
N GLY A 50 12.98 -1.05 12.10
CA GLY A 50 12.44 -1.70 13.30
C GLY A 50 11.11 -1.10 13.80
N ALA A 51 10.43 -0.29 12.98
CA ALA A 51 9.12 0.27 13.32
C ALA A 51 8.10 -0.83 13.68
N ARG A 52 7.37 -0.65 14.78
CA ARG A 52 6.34 -1.62 15.25
C ARG A 52 4.93 -1.25 14.79
N ALA A 53 4.71 0.02 14.48
CA ALA A 53 3.43 0.54 14.02
C ALA A 53 3.58 1.33 12.71
N LEU A 54 2.53 1.35 11.89
CA LEU A 54 2.52 2.10 10.61
C LEU A 54 2.80 3.61 10.80
N SER A 55 2.41 4.18 11.94
CA SER A 55 2.69 5.58 12.29
C SER A 55 4.18 5.85 12.53
N GLN A 56 4.98 4.82 12.81
CA GLN A 56 6.42 4.92 13.05
C GLN A 56 7.25 4.66 11.78
N TYR A 57 6.60 4.34 10.66
CA TYR A 57 7.31 4.07 9.41
C TYR A 57 8.01 5.33 8.93
N ARG A 58 9.30 5.22 8.65
CA ARG A 58 10.07 6.26 7.98
C ARG A 58 9.72 6.27 6.49
N LYS A 59 10.09 7.35 5.79
CA LYS A 59 9.92 7.45 4.33
C LYS A 59 10.55 6.28 3.58
N SER A 60 11.68 5.76 4.08
CA SER A 60 12.35 4.57 3.56
C SER A 60 11.48 3.32 3.70
N ASP A 61 10.87 3.11 4.87
CA ASP A 61 10.02 1.96 5.15
C ASP A 61 8.75 2.00 4.31
N MET A 62 8.11 3.18 4.21
CA MET A 62 6.92 3.38 3.37
C MET A 62 7.21 3.10 1.90
N THR A 63 8.37 3.55 1.42
CA THR A 63 8.81 3.33 0.03
C THR A 63 9.11 1.86 -0.22
N LEU A 64 9.81 1.21 0.70
CA LEU A 64 10.14 -0.21 0.57
C LEU A 64 8.87 -1.07 0.61
N PHE A 65 7.98 -0.82 1.57
CA PHE A 65 6.67 -1.45 1.65
C PHE A 65 5.90 -1.33 0.32
N ALA A 66 5.80 -0.12 -0.21
CA ALA A 66 5.08 0.13 -1.45
C ALA A 66 5.74 -0.54 -2.67
N LYS A 67 7.07 -0.66 -2.70
CA LYS A 67 7.78 -1.46 -3.71
C LYS A 67 7.48 -2.95 -3.59
N THR A 68 7.49 -3.49 -2.37
CA THR A 68 7.14 -4.90 -2.11
C THR A 68 5.72 -5.21 -2.56
N VAL A 69 4.76 -4.35 -2.22
CA VAL A 69 3.37 -4.45 -2.71
C VAL A 69 3.31 -4.40 -4.22
N GLN A 70 4.00 -3.43 -4.84
CA GLN A 70 4.02 -3.30 -6.30
C GLN A 70 4.55 -4.56 -6.98
N GLN A 71 5.63 -5.15 -6.47
CA GLN A 71 6.20 -6.38 -6.99
C GLN A 71 5.22 -7.55 -6.88
N GLN A 72 4.63 -7.78 -5.69
CA GLN A 72 3.68 -8.87 -5.51
C GLN A 72 2.42 -8.69 -6.38
N PHE A 73 1.92 -7.46 -6.50
CA PHE A 73 0.75 -7.16 -7.30
C PHE A 73 0.99 -7.31 -8.80
N THR A 74 2.21 -7.01 -9.27
CA THR A 74 2.58 -7.14 -10.69
C THR A 74 2.94 -8.59 -11.05
N GLN A 75 3.52 -9.36 -10.13
CA GLN A 75 3.87 -10.76 -10.34
C GLN A 75 2.67 -11.72 -10.25
N GLY A 76 1.61 -11.33 -9.53
CA GLY A 76 0.38 -12.13 -9.39
C GLY A 76 -0.71 -11.82 -10.43
N LYS A 77 -0.39 -11.05 -11.47
CA LYS A 77 -1.34 -10.59 -12.51
C LYS A 77 -0.88 -11.05 -13.88
#